data_AF-A0A7K2MR95-F1
#
_entry.id   AF-A0A7K2MR95-F1
#
_cell.length_a   1.000
_cell.length_b   1.000
_cell.length_c   1.000
_cell.angle_alpha   90.00
_cell.angle_beta   90.00
_cell.angle_gamma   90.00
#
_symmetry.space_group_name_H-M   'P 1'
#
loop_
_entity.id
_entity.type
_entity.pdbx_description
1 polymer ?
#
loop_
_entity_poly.entity_id
_entity_poly.type
_entity_poly.pdbx_seq_one_letter_code
_entity_poly.pdbx_strand_id
1 'polypeptide(L)' 'GRRRYARDRRHAQDPHAAGPAADGDAYAFTAQAPGQLRVSFPCPTCHQRIRVPVRGRVRARCGLCRTVLECDT' A
#
# COMPACT_ATOMS: atom_id res chain seq x y z
N GLY A 1 -13.87 0.63 -5.42
CA GLY A 1 -12.81 1.56 -5.82
C GLY A 1 -12.32 2.41 -4.66
N ARG A 2 -12.76 3.66 -4.54
CA ARG A 2 -12.19 4.65 -3.59
C ARG A 2 -12.72 4.58 -2.15
N ARG A 3 -14.01 4.23 -1.97
CA ARG A 3 -14.64 4.11 -0.64
C ARG A 3 -14.04 2.97 0.20
N ARG A 4 -13.73 1.84 -0.44
CA ARG A 4 -13.06 0.69 0.20
C ARG A 4 -11.66 1.08 0.65
N TYR A 5 -10.87 1.69 -0.24
CA TYR A 5 -9.55 2.22 0.09
C TYR A 5 -9.57 3.16 1.31
N ALA A 6 -10.49 4.13 1.34
CA ALA A 6 -10.61 5.07 2.46
C ALA A 6 -11.04 4.40 3.79
N ARG A 7 -11.79 3.29 3.73
CA ARG A 7 -12.14 2.49 4.91
C ARG A 7 -10.93 1.71 5.41
N ASP A 8 -10.30 0.94 4.52
CA ASP A 8 -9.15 0.09 4.87
C ASP A 8 -7.97 0.92 5.38
N ARG A 9 -7.75 2.11 4.81
CA ARG A 9 -6.76 3.09 5.29
C ARG A 9 -7.03 3.53 6.73
N ARG A 10 -8.28 3.85 7.07
CA ARG A 10 -8.67 4.25 8.44
C ARG A 10 -8.53 3.09 9.41
N HIS A 11 -8.90 1.89 9.00
CA HIS A 11 -8.75 0.69 9.82
C HIS A 11 -7.28 0.39 10.12
N ALA A 12 -6.39 0.54 9.13
CA ALA A 12 -4.95 0.30 9.32
C ALA A 12 -4.23 1.41 10.10
N GLN A 13 -4.88 2.55 10.35
CA GLN A 13 -4.38 3.57 11.28
C GLN A 13 -4.65 3.21 12.74
N ASP A 14 -5.61 2.31 13.00
CA ASP A 14 -5.86 1.78 14.33
C ASP A 14 -4.78 0.72 14.67
N PRO A 15 -3.89 0.99 15.65
CA PRO A 15 -2.84 0.07 16.04
C PRO A 15 -3.35 -1.30 16.51
N HIS A 16 -4.61 -1.37 16.96
CA HIS A 16 -5.24 -2.60 17.46
C HIS A 16 -5.87 -3.45 16.35
N ALA A 17 -5.97 -2.92 15.13
CA ALA A 17 -6.73 -3.54 14.04
C ALA A 17 -5.85 -3.97 12.84
N ALA A 18 -4.53 -3.76 12.91
CA ALA A 18 -3.60 -4.08 11.84
C ALA A 18 -3.27 -5.59 11.78
N GLY A 19 -4.11 -6.36 11.08
CA GLY A 19 -3.81 -7.75 10.72
C GLY A 19 -2.81 -7.85 9.56
N PRO A 20 -2.07 -8.98 9.42
CA PRO A 20 -1.15 -9.20 8.32
C PRO A 20 -1.88 -9.24 6.97
N ALA A 21 -1.22 -8.70 5.94
CA ALA A 21 -1.68 -8.74 4.55
C ALA A 21 -1.80 -10.20 4.07
N ALA A 22 -2.99 -10.61 3.61
CA ALA A 22 -3.17 -11.93 3.02
C ALA A 22 -2.55 -11.98 1.61
N ASP A 23 -1.95 -13.12 1.27
CA ASP A 23 -1.50 -13.41 -0.10
C ASP A 23 -2.72 -13.58 -1.00
N GLY A 24 -2.98 -12.57 -1.83
CA GLY A 24 -4.15 -12.49 -2.72
C GLY A 24 -4.80 -11.11 -2.75
N ASP A 25 -4.51 -10.25 -1.76
CA ASP A 25 -5.08 -8.90 -1.75
C ASP A 25 -4.43 -7.97 -2.79
N ALA A 26 -5.29 -7.22 -3.49
CA ALA A 26 -4.90 -6.21 -4.47
C ALA A 26 -4.01 -5.10 -3.88
N TYR A 27 -4.18 -4.83 -2.58
CA TYR A 27 -3.27 -4.00 -1.80
C TYR A 27 -3.35 -4.35 -0.31
N ALA A 28 -2.34 -3.97 0.47
CA ALA A 28 -2.39 -4.08 1.91
C ALA A 28 -1.70 -2.91 2.61
N PHE A 29 -2.29 -2.44 3.70
CA PHE A 29 -1.71 -1.39 4.53
C PHE A 29 -0.90 -1.97 5.67
N THR A 30 0.19 -1.31 6.03
CA THR A 30 1.03 -1.65 7.18
C THR A 30 1.36 -0.39 7.94
N ALA A 31 1.01 -0.34 9.23
CA ALA A 31 1.43 0.72 10.13
C ALA A 31 2.92 0.53 10.49
N GLN A 32 3.72 1.57 10.33
CA GLN A 32 5.14 1.55 10.71
C GLN A 32 5.37 2.30 12.03
N ALA A 33 4.64 3.40 12.25
CA ALA A 33 4.62 4.20 13.47
C ALA A 33 3.31 5.01 13.50
N PRO A 34 2.93 5.64 14.63
CA PRO A 34 1.79 6.55 14.67
C PRO A 34 1.89 7.61 13.56
N GLY A 35 0.89 7.64 12.67
CA GLY A 35 0.88 8.55 11.52
C GLY A 35 1.74 8.13 10.30
N GLN A 36 2.55 7.07 10.40
CA GLN A 36 3.31 6.52 9.27
C GLN A 36 2.69 5.22 8.77
N LEU A 37 1.86 5.36 7.72
CA LEU A 37 1.22 4.23 7.04
C LEU A 37 1.91 3.96 5.71
N ARG A 38 2.10 2.68 5.38
CA ARG A 38 2.54 2.23 4.06
C ARG A 38 1.47 1.39 3.40
N VAL A 39 1.42 1.42 2.09
CA VAL A 39 0.61 0.54 1.27
C VAL A 39 1.50 -0.32 0.38
N SER A 40 1.12 -1.58 0.25
CA SER A 40 1.78 -2.61 -0.53
C SER A 40 0.84 -3.03 -1.66
N PHE A 41 1.31 -3.13 -2.90
CA PHE A 41 0.49 -3.62 -4.02
C PHE A 41 1.37 -4.33 -5.07
N PRO A 42 0.83 -5.24 -5.90
CA PRO A 42 1.60 -5.93 -6.92
C PRO A 42 1.96 -4.99 -8.07
N CYS A 43 3.19 -5.08 -8.57
CA CYS A 43 3.58 -4.43 -9.81
C CYS A 43 2.70 -4.93 -10.97
N PRO A 44 2.08 -4.06 -11.78
CA PRO A 44 1.24 -4.50 -12.89
C PRO A 44 2.03 -5.21 -14.01
N THR A 45 3.35 -5.08 -14.01
CA THR A 45 4.24 -5.69 -15.01
C THR A 45 4.76 -7.07 -14.59
N CYS A 46 5.21 -7.21 -13.34
CA CYS A 46 5.92 -8.41 -12.87
C CYS A 46 5.34 -9.00 -11.58
N HIS A 47 4.23 -8.47 -11.08
CA HIS A 47 3.54 -8.88 -9.85
C HIS A 47 4.35 -8.82 -8.55
N GLN A 48 5.63 -8.41 -8.60
CA GLN A 48 6.43 -8.14 -7.41
C GLN A 48 5.77 -7.08 -6.53
N ARG A 49 5.67 -7.34 -5.23
CA ARG A 49 5.08 -6.39 -4.27
C ARG A 49 5.95 -5.15 -4.12
N ILE A 50 5.33 -4.00 -4.35
CA ILE A 50 5.91 -2.67 -4.17
C ILE A 50 5.33 -2.06 -2.90
N ARG A 51 6.19 -1.45 -2.06
CA ARG A 51 5.79 -0.78 -0.82
C ARG A 51 6.04 0.71 -0.92
N VAL A 52 5.02 1.53 -0.66
CA VAL A 52 5.10 3.00 -0.74
C VAL A 52 4.44 3.67 0.48
N PRO A 53 4.86 4.89 0.85
CA PRO A 53 4.19 5.63 1.92
C PRO A 53 2.80 6.12 1.48
N VAL A 54 1.89 6.26 2.44
CA VAL A 54 0.53 6.80 2.27
C VAL A 54 0.55 8.28 2.62
N ARG A 55 0.80 9.15 1.65
CA ARG A 55 1.00 10.61 1.86
C ARG A 55 0.59 11.47 0.66
N GLY A 56 -0.34 11.00 -0.16
CA GLY A 56 -0.73 11.63 -1.42
C GLY A 56 0.04 11.09 -2.62
N ARG A 57 0.31 11.94 -3.62
CA ARG A 57 0.98 11.50 -4.85
C ARG A 57 2.42 11.07 -4.59
N VAL A 58 2.76 9.85 -4.98
CA VAL A 58 4.08 9.25 -4.84
C VAL A 58 4.51 8.57 -6.14
N ARG A 59 5.81 8.62 -6.42
CA ARG A 59 6.43 7.91 -7.55
C ARG A 59 7.04 6.61 -7.03
N ALA A 60 6.44 5.48 -7.39
CA ALA A 60 6.88 4.16 -6.97
C ALA A 60 7.78 3.53 -8.02
N ARG A 61 8.89 2.90 -7.61
CA ARG A 61 9.73 2.09 -8.50
C ARG A 61 9.67 0.63 -8.09
N CYS A 62 9.41 -0.26 -9.03
CA CYS A 62 9.54 -1.69 -8.81
C CYS A 62 11.02 -2.08 -8.67
N GLY A 63 11.39 -2.80 -7.61
CA GLY A 63 12.76 -3.28 -7.40
C GLY A 63 13.21 -4.34 -8.42
N LEU A 64 12.25 -5.05 -9.05
CA LEU A 64 12.52 -6.14 -9.98
C LEU A 64 12.61 -5.63 -11.43
N CYS A 65 11.48 -5.25 -12.03
CA CYS A 65 11.42 -4.82 -13.44
C CYS A 65 11.75 -3.35 -13.67
N ARG A 66 12.04 -2.59 -12.60
CA ARG A 66 12.36 -1.15 -12.62
C ARG A 66 11.26 -0.23 -13.17
N THR A 67 10.07 -0.75 -13.46
CA THR A 67 8.89 0.03 -13.85
C THR A 67 8.61 1.11 -12.81
N VAL A 68 8.26 2.30 -13.29
CA VAL A 68 7.95 3.46 -12.46
C VAL A 68 6.46 3.77 -12.60
N LEU A 69 5.78 3.90 -11.46
CA LEU A 69 4.33 4.11 -11.38
C LEU A 69 4.06 5.42 -10.64
N GLU A 70 3.06 6.16 -11.09
CA GLU A 70 2.46 7.23 -10.29
C GLU A 70 1.30 6.65 -9.47
N CYS A 71 1.35 6.87 -8.17
CA CYS A 71 0.35 6.37 -7.24
C CYS A 71 -0.20 7.54 -6.42
N ASP A 72 -1.51 7.56 -6.19
CA ASP A 72 -2.17 8.50 -5.29
C ASP A 72 -2.61 7.72 -4.05
N THR A 73 -1.94 7.93 -2.91
CA THR A 73 -2.06 7.10 -1.70
C THR A 73 -2.63 7.81 -0.49
#